data_AF-A0A4Q4UB26-F1
#
_entry.id   AF-A0A4Q4UB26-F1
#
_cell.length_a   1.000
_cell.length_b   1.000
_cell.length_c   1.000
_cell.angle_alpha   90.00
_cell.angle_beta   90.00
_cell.angle_gamma   90.00
#
_symmetry.space_group_name_H-M   'P 1'
#
loop_
_entity.id
_entity.type
_entity.pdbx_description
1 polymer ?
#
loop_
_entity_poly.entity_id
_entity_poly.type
_entity_poly.pdbx_seq_one_letter_code
_entity_poly.pdbx_strand_id
1 'polypeptide(L)'
;MGSSCFESSPEYSVSIYPTYFSNPFIYHPERWIPGEGDAAHESVEREHSVLNPFSVGVRSCLGKAMAVTELQLAVAALLASYDFELAQGKLGLVGDGQPGPGNTAPWLVFKARKH
;
A
#
# COMPACT_ATOMS: atom_id res chain seq x y z
N MET A 1 37.70 -2.20 2.58
CA MET A 1 37.31 -1.80 1.21
C MET A 1 36.79 -3.04 0.49
N GLY A 2 35.51 -3.36 0.66
CA GLY A 2 34.83 -4.43 -0.06
C GLY A 2 33.55 -3.81 -0.57
N SER A 3 33.50 -3.54 -1.86
CA SER A 3 32.39 -2.95 -2.58
C SER A 3 31.11 -3.73 -2.29
N SER A 4 30.24 -3.17 -1.44
CA SER A 4 28.84 -3.57 -1.39
C SER A 4 28.24 -3.13 -2.72
N CYS A 5 28.24 -4.04 -3.70
CA CYS A 5 27.26 -3.97 -4.78
C CYS A 5 25.90 -3.89 -4.08
N PHE A 6 25.35 -2.67 -4.06
CA PHE A 6 24.01 -2.42 -3.57
C PHE A 6 23.08 -3.02 -4.61
N GLU A 7 22.86 -4.32 -4.50
CA GLU A 7 22.01 -5.05 -5.42
C GLU A 7 20.59 -4.55 -5.18
N SER A 8 20.12 -3.71 -6.10
CA SER A 8 18.75 -3.22 -6.11
C SER A 8 17.83 -4.41 -6.35
N SER A 9 17.41 -5.04 -5.25
CA SER A 9 16.34 -6.03 -5.31
C SER A 9 15.08 -5.33 -5.82
N PRO A 10 14.32 -5.94 -6.75
CA PRO A 10 13.04 -5.38 -7.18
C PRO A 10 12.17 -5.14 -5.95
N GLU A 11 11.63 -3.93 -5.81
CA GLU A 11 10.85 -3.53 -4.63
C GLU A 11 9.66 -4.47 -4.41
N TYR A 12 9.09 -5.00 -5.50
CA TYR A 12 8.03 -6.02 -5.48
C TYR A 12 8.43 -7.31 -4.75
N SER A 13 9.65 -7.81 -4.96
CA SER A 13 10.10 -9.06 -4.33
C SER A 13 10.26 -8.91 -2.83
N VAL A 14 10.65 -7.72 -2.37
CA VAL A 14 10.84 -7.40 -0.96
C VAL A 14 9.50 -7.30 -0.24
N SER A 15 8.51 -6.63 -0.85
CA SER A 15 7.19 -6.45 -0.24
C SER A 15 6.38 -7.74 -0.10
N ILE A 16 6.66 -8.75 -0.93
CA ILE A 16 5.98 -10.05 -0.85
C ILE A 16 6.74 -11.11 -0.04
N TYR A 17 7.91 -10.77 0.50
CA TYR A 17 8.76 -11.76 1.15
C TYR A 17 8.26 -12.08 2.57
N PRO A 18 7.88 -13.34 2.89
CA PRO A 18 7.25 -13.69 4.17
C PRO A 18 8.12 -13.44 5.41
N THR A 19 9.43 -13.32 5.23
CA THR A 19 10.39 -13.05 6.32
C THR A 19 10.27 -11.62 6.84
N TYR A 20 9.86 -10.69 5.97
CA TYR A 20 9.71 -9.27 6.31
C TYR A 20 8.25 -8.92 6.61
N PHE A 21 7.31 -9.47 5.84
CA PHE A 21 5.89 -9.19 5.98
C PHE A 21 5.10 -10.47 6.27
N SER A 22 4.38 -10.51 7.39
CA SER A 22 3.42 -11.59 7.65
C SER A 22 2.23 -11.46 6.68
N ASN A 23 1.74 -12.55 6.08
CA ASN A 23 0.60 -12.50 5.14
C ASN A 23 0.67 -11.37 4.07
N PRO A 24 1.73 -11.31 3.25
CA PRO A 24 2.01 -10.17 2.37
C PRO A 24 0.97 -9.93 1.28
N PHE A 25 0.19 -10.95 0.93
CA PHE A 25 -0.86 -10.87 -0.10
C PHE A 25 -2.20 -10.38 0.46
N ILE A 26 -2.30 -10.18 1.77
CA ILE A 26 -3.53 -9.71 2.42
C ILE A 26 -3.37 -8.23 2.75
N TYR A 27 -4.38 -7.43 2.41
CA TYR A 27 -4.44 -6.03 2.77
C TYR A 27 -4.66 -5.88 4.29
N HIS A 28 -3.62 -5.46 5.01
CA HIS A 28 -3.60 -5.29 6.47
C HIS A 28 -3.09 -3.88 6.83
N PRO A 29 -3.96 -2.86 6.92
CA PRO A 29 -3.55 -1.49 7.22
C PRO A 29 -2.99 -1.33 8.64
N GLU A 30 -3.43 -2.14 9.60
CA GLU A 30 -3.03 -2.10 11.01
C GLU A 30 -1.54 -2.42 11.20
N ARG A 31 -0.92 -3.10 10.23
CA ARG A 31 0.51 -3.40 10.20
C ARG A 31 1.39 -2.15 10.39
N TRP A 32 0.93 -0.99 9.94
CA TRP A 32 1.71 0.25 9.97
C TRP A 32 1.45 1.10 11.22
N ILE A 33 0.63 0.63 12.16
CA ILE A 33 0.21 1.38 13.35
C ILE A 33 0.79 0.71 14.60
N PRO A 34 1.77 1.35 15.29
CA PRO A 34 2.35 0.78 16.49
C PRO A 34 1.31 0.58 17.60
N GLY A 35 1.23 -0.63 18.15
CA GLY A 35 0.33 -0.95 19.27
C GLY A 35 -1.10 -1.31 18.87
N GLU A 36 -1.39 -1.44 17.57
CA GLU A 36 -2.67 -1.92 17.06
C GLU A 36 -2.51 -3.28 16.36
N GLY A 37 -3.43 -4.21 16.62
CA GLY A 37 -3.34 -5.59 16.10
C GLY A 37 -2.12 -6.37 16.64
N ASP A 38 -1.47 -7.13 15.76
CA ASP A 38 -0.25 -7.90 16.06
C ASP A 38 1.06 -7.07 15.92
N ALA A 39 0.96 -5.76 15.66
CA ALA A 39 2.08 -4.90 15.32
C ALA A 39 2.79 -4.34 16.58
N ALA A 40 3.89 -4.99 16.96
CA ALA A 40 4.81 -4.44 17.95
C ALA A 40 5.56 -3.21 17.38
N HIS A 41 5.92 -2.24 18.22
CA HIS A 41 6.62 -1.03 17.77
C HIS A 41 7.91 -1.34 16.98
N GLU A 42 8.65 -2.36 17.42
CA GLU A 42 9.87 -2.84 16.76
C GLU A 42 9.59 -3.51 15.40
N SER A 43 8.47 -4.23 15.25
CA SER A 43 8.12 -4.84 13.97
C SER A 43 7.73 -3.79 12.93
N VAL A 44 7.03 -2.73 13.36
CA VAL A 44 6.65 -1.60 12.50
C VAL A 44 7.89 -0.88 11.97
N GLU A 45 8.85 -0.54 12.83
CA GLU A 45 10.10 0.11 12.41
C GLU A 45 10.91 -0.73 11.43
N ARG A 46 11.00 -2.05 11.67
CA ARG A 46 11.66 -2.98 10.75
C ARG A 46 10.98 -2.99 9.39
N GLU A 47 9.66 -3.11 9.35
CA GLU A 47 8.89 -3.12 8.10
C GLU A 47 9.00 -1.80 7.32
N HIS A 48 9.01 -0.66 8.01
CA HIS A 48 9.26 0.65 7.41
C HIS A 48 10.67 0.78 6.80
N SER A 49 11.69 0.20 7.43
CA SER A 49 13.06 0.22 6.91
C SER A 49 13.25 -0.60 5.64
N VAL A 50 12.46 -1.68 5.51
CA VAL A 50 12.55 -2.63 4.40
C VAL A 50 11.67 -2.18 3.22
N LEU A 51 10.53 -1.55 3.48
CA LEU A 51 9.63 -1.03 2.44
C LEU A 51 10.18 0.26 1.81
N ASN A 52 10.68 0.17 0.57
CA ASN A 52 11.30 1.29 -0.12
C ASN A 52 10.75 1.52 -1.54
N PRO A 53 9.48 1.96 -1.68
CA PRO A 53 8.82 2.13 -2.99
C PRO A 53 9.42 3.25 -3.86
N PHE A 54 10.31 4.07 -3.29
CA PHE A 54 11.00 5.16 -3.95
C PHE A 54 12.51 4.89 -4.10
N SER A 55 12.91 3.62 -3.95
CA SER A 55 14.30 3.14 -3.88
C SER A 55 15.10 3.81 -2.74
N VAL A 56 16.35 3.37 -2.54
CA VAL A 56 17.25 3.87 -1.48
C VAL A 56 18.63 4.20 -2.07
N GLY A 57 19.31 5.19 -1.49
CA GLY A 57 20.68 5.58 -1.84
C GLY A 57 20.74 6.66 -2.90
N VAL A 58 21.86 6.71 -3.65
CA VAL A 58 22.16 7.78 -4.63
C VAL A 58 21.17 7.87 -5.81
N ARG A 59 20.31 6.85 -5.97
CA ARG A 59 19.25 6.79 -7.01
C ARG A 59 17.85 6.86 -6.40
N SER A 60 17.69 7.21 -5.12
CA SER A 60 16.38 7.39 -4.53
C SER A 60 15.58 8.46 -5.27
N CYS A 61 14.27 8.28 -5.40
CA CYS A 61 13.39 9.26 -6.04
C CYS A 61 13.46 10.61 -5.30
N LEU A 62 13.99 11.63 -5.98
CA LEU A 62 14.06 13.01 -5.47
C LEU A 62 12.65 13.56 -5.17
N GLY A 63 11.65 13.07 -5.90
CA GLY A 63 10.24 13.43 -5.72
C GLY A 63 9.52 12.69 -4.58
N LYS A 64 10.21 11.87 -3.77
CA LYS A 64 9.57 11.11 -2.68
C LYS A 64 8.72 11.99 -1.77
N ALA A 65 9.26 13.12 -1.31
CA ALA A 65 8.54 14.01 -0.40
C ALA A 65 7.29 14.63 -1.06
N MET A 66 7.42 15.04 -2.33
CA MET A 66 6.31 15.58 -3.11
C MET A 66 5.22 14.52 -3.33
N ALA A 67 5.59 13.34 -3.81
CA ALA A 67 4.65 12.25 -4.08
C ALA A 67 3.87 11.82 -2.83
N VAL A 68 4.56 11.70 -1.68
CA VAL A 68 3.88 11.36 -0.41
C VAL A 68 2.90 12.45 0.00
N THR A 69 3.28 13.72 -0.14
CA THR A 69 2.40 14.85 0.22
C THR A 69 1.17 14.91 -0.70
N GLU A 70 1.37 14.73 -2.01
CA GLU A 70 0.28 14.69 -2.98
C GLU A 70 -0.67 13.53 -2.75
N LEU A 71 -0.14 12.33 -2.44
CA LEU A 71 -0.96 11.16 -2.09
C LEU A 71 -1.80 11.43 -0.84
N GLN A 72 -1.21 12.01 0.20
CA GLN A 72 -1.92 12.35 1.43
C GLN A 72 -3.02 13.39 1.18
N LEU A 73 -2.72 14.44 0.41
CA LEU A 73 -3.70 15.46 0.05
C LEU A 73 -4.82 14.91 -0.83
N ALA A 74 -4.48 14.07 -1.81
CA ALA A 74 -5.46 13.43 -2.68
C ALA A 74 -6.41 12.53 -1.88
N VAL A 75 -5.88 11.68 -0.99
CA VAL A 75 -6.70 10.82 -0.12
C VAL A 75 -7.55 11.65 0.82
N ALA A 76 -7.00 12.68 1.46
CA ALA A 76 -7.75 13.58 2.34
C ALA A 76 -8.88 14.30 1.58
N ALA A 77 -8.60 14.82 0.38
CA ALA A 77 -9.59 15.48 -0.46
C ALA A 77 -10.71 14.50 -0.86
N LEU A 78 -10.36 13.27 -1.24
CA LEU A 78 -11.34 12.24 -1.58
C LEU A 78 -12.24 11.89 -0.39
N LEU A 79 -11.66 11.67 0.80
CA LEU A 79 -12.42 11.38 2.03
C LEU A 79 -13.28 12.54 2.52
N ALA A 80 -12.87 13.77 2.25
CA ALA A 80 -13.62 14.96 2.62
C ALA A 80 -14.81 15.21 1.67
N SER A 81 -14.65 14.95 0.38
CA SER A 81 -15.61 15.33 -0.66
C SER A 81 -16.49 14.19 -1.18
N TYR A 82 -16.11 12.93 -0.94
CA TYR A 82 -16.86 11.77 -1.42
C TYR A 82 -17.15 10.76 -0.31
N ASP A 83 -18.30 10.12 -0.43
CA ASP A 83 -18.65 8.89 0.28
C ASP A 83 -18.36 7.70 -0.63
N PHE A 84 -17.65 6.72 -0.09
CA PHE A 84 -17.23 5.51 -0.79
C PHE A 84 -18.28 4.43 -0.54
N GLU A 85 -18.97 4.02 -1.59
CA GLU A 85 -19.91 2.90 -1.54
C GLU A 85 -19.50 1.83 -2.52
N LEU A 86 -19.97 0.60 -2.32
CA LEU A 86 -19.71 -0.49 -3.25
C LEU A 86 -20.74 -0.46 -4.39
N ALA A 87 -20.27 -0.57 -5.63
CA ALA A 87 -21.09 -0.60 -6.83
C ALA A 87 -22.03 -1.81 -6.79
N GLN A 88 -23.31 -1.54 -6.97
CA GLN A 88 -24.33 -2.57 -6.97
C GLN A 88 -24.30 -3.35 -8.29
N GLY A 89 -24.32 -4.69 -8.20
CA GLY A 89 -24.49 -5.59 -9.35
C GLY A 89 -23.20 -6.02 -10.05
N LYS A 90 -23.30 -6.41 -11.32
CA LYS A 90 -22.20 -7.04 -12.10
C LYS A 90 -21.04 -6.07 -12.39
N LEU A 91 -21.33 -4.77 -12.42
CA LEU A 91 -20.37 -3.67 -12.46
C LEU A 91 -19.74 -3.39 -11.10
N GLY A 92 -19.99 -4.22 -10.08
CA GLY A 92 -19.19 -4.44 -8.89
C GLY A 92 -18.05 -5.46 -9.12
N LEU A 93 -18.03 -6.20 -10.22
CA LEU A 93 -17.20 -7.42 -10.32
C LEU A 93 -15.98 -7.34 -11.25
N VAL A 94 -15.50 -6.16 -11.62
CA VAL A 94 -14.38 -6.01 -12.58
C VAL A 94 -13.18 -5.39 -11.81
N GLY A 95 -11.94 -5.58 -12.27
CA GLY A 95 -10.77 -4.85 -11.76
C GLY A 95 -10.14 -5.30 -10.44
N ASP A 96 -10.68 -6.29 -9.73
CA ASP A 96 -9.98 -6.91 -8.60
C ASP A 96 -8.94 -7.92 -9.11
N GLY A 97 -7.67 -7.68 -8.82
CA GLY A 97 -6.56 -8.48 -9.32
C GLY A 97 -6.43 -9.78 -8.52
N GLN A 98 -7.11 -10.85 -8.95
CA GLN A 98 -6.82 -12.23 -8.54
C GLN A 98 -6.96 -13.24 -9.69
N PRO A 99 -6.11 -14.29 -9.74
CA PRO A 99 -6.12 -15.29 -10.80
C PRO A 99 -7.04 -16.47 -10.43
N GLY A 100 -8.28 -16.50 -10.93
CA GLY A 100 -9.12 -17.69 -10.79
C GLY A 100 -10.59 -17.50 -11.21
N PRO A 101 -11.25 -18.55 -11.73
CA PRO A 101 -12.63 -18.48 -12.17
C PRO A 101 -13.58 -18.61 -10.97
N GLY A 102 -13.96 -17.48 -10.38
CA GLY A 102 -15.12 -17.43 -9.46
C GLY A 102 -14.89 -16.81 -8.09
N ASN A 103 -14.37 -15.59 -8.00
CA ASN A 103 -14.40 -14.84 -6.74
C ASN A 103 -14.91 -13.40 -6.95
N THR A 104 -15.97 -13.05 -6.21
CA THR A 104 -16.79 -11.85 -6.42
C THR A 104 -16.63 -10.87 -5.26
N ALA A 105 -15.83 -9.83 -5.45
CA ALA A 105 -15.78 -8.66 -4.56
C ALA A 105 -16.15 -7.37 -5.34
N PRO A 106 -16.80 -6.38 -4.71
CA PRO A 106 -17.42 -5.23 -5.40
C PRO A 106 -16.49 -4.03 -5.68
N TRP A 107 -16.69 -3.32 -6.80
CA TRP A 107 -16.06 -2.03 -7.16
C TRP A 107 -16.52 -0.90 -6.24
N LEU A 108 -15.76 0.20 -6.18
CA LEU A 108 -16.11 1.41 -5.43
C LEU A 108 -16.80 2.47 -6.32
N VAL A 109 -17.96 2.95 -5.87
CA VAL A 109 -18.71 4.12 -6.35
C VAL A 109 -18.42 5.29 -5.42
N PHE A 110 -18.10 6.43 -6.02
CA PHE A 110 -17.87 7.69 -5.32
C PHE A 110 -19.15 8.52 -5.41
N LYS A 111 -19.84 8.71 -4.28
CA LYS A 111 -20.95 9.67 -4.21
C LYS A 111 -20.41 10.98 -3.67
N ALA A 112 -20.57 12.06 -4.42
CA ALA A 112 -20.20 13.39 -3.93
C ALA A 112 -21.01 13.69 -2.66
N ARG A 113 -20.32 13.99 -1.56
CA ARG A 113 -20.94 14.36 -0.30
C ARG A 113 -21.55 15.74 -0.49
N LYS A 114 -22.88 15.82 -0.52
CA LYS A 114 -23.59 17.11 -0.55
C LYS A 114 -23.37 17.80 0.79
N HIS A 115 -22.81 19.00 0.74
CA HIS A 115 -22.75 19.93 1.86
C HIS A 115 -24.15 20.43 2.23
#